data_AF-A0A8B6D4P5-F1
#
_entry.id   AF-A0A8B6D4P5-F1
#
_cell.length_a   1.000
_cell.length_b   1.000
_cell.length_c   1.000
_cell.angle_alpha   90.00
_cell.angle_beta   90.00
_cell.angle_gamma   90.00
#
_symmetry.space_group_name_H-M   'P 1'
#
loop_
_entity.id
_entity.type
_entity.pdbx_description
1 polymer ?
#
loop_
_entity_poly.entity_id
_entity_poly.type
_entity_poly.pdbx_seq_one_letter_code
_entity_poly.pdbx_strand_id
1 'polypeptide(L)'
;MSTWKANQVLAWLEIVINMPMYGKTCSENVKSGKVLLGLSDSELGSALCITNPMHRKKIRLAIEEQRNPGEAKYPKSCRLDHTWIAHRWIPDLGLSQYKCEFENNLVDGRILNILSKKEMEKHLNIHRKFHHASVLHAVELLRRLNFDKEVLIERRSKSEEGDTDPLVWTNERVIKWVQSIDLEEYAENLKDSGVHGAILVLEPQFNADTLATALGIPPSKSYIRRHLKTELESLVKPARALLGGPLAGKSKKTSTSSQ
;
A
#
# COMPACT_ATOMS: atom_id res chain seq x y z
N MET A 1 -11.71 1.87 -23.96
CA MET A 1 -10.62 1.17 -24.69
C MET A 1 -11.08 0.48 -25.99
N SER A 2 -12.33 0.03 -26.14
CA SER A 2 -12.78 -0.73 -27.33
C SER A 2 -12.57 -0.04 -28.69
N THR A 3 -12.53 1.30 -28.72
CA THR A 3 -12.33 2.12 -29.93
C THR A 3 -10.86 2.46 -30.21
N TRP A 4 -9.93 2.01 -29.38
CA TRP A 4 -8.52 2.39 -29.50
C TRP A 4 -7.83 1.71 -30.69
N LYS A 5 -7.03 2.49 -31.42
CA LYS A 5 -6.09 2.01 -32.43
C LYS A 5 -4.84 1.39 -31.78
N ALA A 6 -4.06 0.62 -32.54
CA ALA A 6 -2.86 -0.08 -32.05
C ALA A 6 -1.87 0.86 -31.33
N ASN A 7 -1.61 2.05 -31.88
CA ASN A 7 -0.70 3.03 -31.28
C ASN A 7 -1.21 3.56 -29.92
N GLN A 8 -2.53 3.69 -29.73
CA GLN A 8 -3.11 4.09 -28.46
C GLN A 8 -3.00 2.98 -27.40
N VAL A 9 -3.13 1.71 -27.82
CA VAL A 9 -2.89 0.56 -26.95
C VAL A 9 -1.43 0.49 -26.53
N LEU A 10 -0.50 0.68 -27.47
CA LEU A 10 0.93 0.72 -27.19
C LEU A 10 1.27 1.84 -26.19
N ALA A 11 0.83 3.07 -26.47
CA ALA A 11 1.05 4.21 -25.57
C ALA A 11 0.47 3.96 -24.16
N TRP A 12 -0.70 3.32 -24.07
CA TRP A 12 -1.27 2.95 -22.78
C TRP A 12 -0.39 1.93 -22.02
N LEU A 13 0.09 0.88 -22.70
CA LEU A 13 0.95 -0.12 -22.06
C LEU A 13 2.28 0.48 -21.60
N GLU A 14 2.94 1.26 -22.46
CA GLU A 14 4.27 1.80 -22.20
C GLU A 14 4.24 2.96 -21.19
N ILE A 15 3.27 3.87 -21.31
CA ILE A 15 3.25 5.13 -20.55
C ILE A 15 2.32 5.04 -19.34
N VAL A 16 1.09 4.55 -19.53
CA VAL A 16 0.08 4.55 -18.47
C VAL A 16 0.27 3.39 -17.50
N ILE A 17 0.58 2.19 -18.01
CA ILE A 17 0.85 1.01 -17.18
C ILE A 17 2.33 0.96 -16.75
N ASN A 18 3.18 1.75 -17.42
CA ASN A 18 4.62 1.83 -17.21
C ASN A 18 5.29 0.47 -17.44
N MET A 19 5.06 -0.11 -18.64
CA MET A 19 5.58 -1.42 -19.04
C MET A 19 6.21 -1.41 -20.45
N PRO A 20 7.22 -0.56 -20.71
CA PRO A 20 7.86 -0.44 -22.02
C PRO A 20 8.55 -1.73 -22.50
N MET A 21 8.95 -2.62 -21.58
CA MET A 21 9.57 -3.91 -21.92
C MET A 21 8.69 -4.84 -22.76
N TYR A 22 7.37 -4.63 -22.74
CA TYR A 22 6.41 -5.40 -23.55
C TYR A 22 5.93 -4.64 -24.80
N GLY A 23 6.48 -3.44 -25.07
CA GLY A 23 6.04 -2.58 -26.16
C GLY A 23 6.21 -3.19 -27.55
N LYS A 24 7.39 -3.78 -27.81
CA LYS A 24 7.69 -4.44 -29.10
C LYS A 24 6.68 -5.56 -29.41
N THR A 25 6.55 -6.53 -28.50
CA THR A 25 5.63 -7.67 -28.68
C THR A 25 4.16 -7.20 -28.74
N CYS A 26 3.79 -6.15 -27.99
CA CYS A 26 2.48 -5.53 -28.10
C CYS A 26 2.22 -4.97 -29.50
N SER A 27 3.15 -4.20 -30.07
CA SER A 27 3.00 -3.61 -31.41
C SER A 27 2.89 -4.67 -32.52
N GLU A 28 3.61 -5.77 -32.37
CA GLU A 28 3.63 -6.89 -33.31
C GLU A 28 2.33 -7.70 -33.26
N ASN A 29 1.77 -7.92 -32.06
CA ASN A 29 0.69 -8.90 -31.85
C ASN A 29 -0.69 -8.30 -31.53
N VAL A 30 -0.77 -7.04 -31.07
CA VAL A 30 -2.03 -6.41 -30.63
C VAL A 30 -2.43 -5.26 -31.55
N LYS A 31 -3.45 -5.48 -32.39
CA LYS A 31 -3.81 -4.55 -33.48
C LYS A 31 -4.90 -3.52 -33.14
N SER A 32 -5.61 -3.69 -32.02
CA SER A 32 -6.60 -2.72 -31.55
C SER A 32 -6.94 -2.93 -30.08
N GLY A 33 -7.59 -1.94 -29.46
CA GLY A 33 -8.12 -2.08 -28.10
C GLY A 33 -9.17 -3.19 -28.00
N LYS A 34 -10.00 -3.38 -29.04
CA LYS A 34 -10.96 -4.49 -29.10
C LYS A 34 -10.27 -5.85 -29.02
N VAL A 35 -9.13 -6.02 -29.72
CA VAL A 35 -8.33 -7.25 -29.65
C VAL A 35 -7.77 -7.45 -28.24
N LEU A 36 -7.13 -6.43 -27.66
CA LEU A 36 -6.57 -6.52 -26.30
C LEU A 36 -7.64 -6.90 -25.26
N LEU A 37 -8.80 -6.25 -25.33
CA LEU A 37 -9.94 -6.53 -24.46
C LEU A 37 -10.54 -7.92 -24.67
N GLY A 38 -10.26 -8.60 -25.78
CA GLY A 38 -10.78 -9.94 -26.08
C GLY A 38 -9.88 -11.08 -25.61
N LEU A 39 -8.60 -10.82 -25.33
CA LEU A 39 -7.64 -11.86 -24.99
C LEU A 39 -7.99 -12.54 -23.66
N SER A 40 -7.93 -13.86 -23.63
CA SER A 40 -7.86 -14.66 -22.41
C SER A 40 -6.52 -14.47 -21.69
N ASP A 41 -6.38 -14.99 -20.47
CA ASP A 41 -5.13 -14.86 -19.72
C ASP A 41 -3.94 -15.61 -20.37
N SER A 42 -4.24 -16.75 -21.02
CA SER A 42 -3.25 -17.51 -21.78
C SER A 42 -2.81 -16.74 -23.03
N GLU A 43 -3.76 -16.27 -23.83
CA GLU A 43 -3.49 -15.52 -25.06
C GLU A 43 -2.77 -14.19 -24.77
N LEU A 44 -3.12 -13.50 -23.67
CA LEU A 44 -2.42 -12.30 -23.25
C LEU A 44 -0.94 -12.59 -22.97
N GLY A 45 -0.66 -13.68 -22.26
CA GLY A 45 0.72 -14.11 -22.00
C GLY A 45 1.49 -14.47 -23.25
N SER A 46 0.86 -15.18 -24.18
CA SER A 46 1.49 -15.55 -25.45
C SER A 46 1.72 -14.33 -26.36
N ALA A 47 0.72 -13.45 -26.51
CA ALA A 47 0.79 -12.27 -27.37
C ALA A 47 1.87 -11.27 -26.91
N LEU A 48 2.06 -11.12 -25.61
CA LEU A 48 3.05 -10.20 -25.04
C LEU A 48 4.35 -10.90 -24.61
N CYS A 49 4.43 -12.22 -24.75
CA CYS A 49 5.53 -13.06 -24.26
C CYS A 49 5.84 -12.86 -22.76
N ILE A 50 4.79 -12.77 -21.92
CA ILE A 50 4.94 -12.50 -20.49
C ILE A 50 5.23 -13.79 -19.73
N THR A 51 6.44 -13.93 -19.20
CA THR A 51 6.82 -15.07 -18.34
C THR A 51 6.53 -14.82 -16.86
N ASN A 52 6.69 -13.59 -16.37
CA ASN A 52 6.45 -13.25 -14.97
C ASN A 52 4.93 -13.21 -14.66
N PRO A 53 4.40 -14.04 -13.73
CA PRO A 53 2.98 -14.06 -13.38
C PRO A 53 2.48 -12.73 -12.78
N MET A 54 3.32 -11.98 -12.06
CA MET A 54 2.94 -10.68 -11.49
C MET A 54 2.76 -9.62 -12.57
N HIS A 55 3.59 -9.63 -13.62
CA HIS A 55 3.45 -8.72 -14.76
C HIS A 55 2.16 -8.99 -15.53
N ARG A 56 1.84 -10.28 -15.73
CA ARG A 56 0.60 -10.69 -16.36
C ARG A 56 -0.60 -10.24 -15.53
N LYS A 57 -0.57 -10.47 -14.22
CA LYS A 57 -1.60 -10.03 -13.28
C LYS A 57 -1.80 -8.52 -13.34
N LYS A 58 -0.73 -7.73 -13.38
CA LYS A 58 -0.80 -6.25 -13.53
C LYS A 58 -1.61 -5.84 -14.75
N ILE A 59 -1.22 -6.36 -15.93
CA ILE A 59 -1.87 -6.01 -17.20
C ILE A 59 -3.33 -6.49 -17.18
N ARG A 60 -3.60 -7.68 -16.64
CA ARG A 60 -4.96 -8.20 -16.51
C ARG A 60 -5.84 -7.27 -15.68
N LEU A 61 -5.39 -6.86 -14.49
CA LEU A 61 -6.13 -5.93 -13.64
C LEU A 61 -6.37 -4.59 -14.34
N ALA A 62 -5.37 -4.08 -15.06
CA ALA A 62 -5.50 -2.86 -15.82
C ALA A 62 -6.50 -2.98 -16.98
N ILE A 63 -6.58 -4.14 -17.64
CA ILE A 63 -7.59 -4.43 -18.67
C ILE A 63 -9.00 -4.48 -18.06
N GLU A 64 -9.19 -5.17 -16.94
CA GLU A 64 -10.51 -5.27 -16.30
C GLU A 64 -11.02 -3.89 -15.84
N GLU A 65 -10.15 -3.06 -15.27
CA GLU A 65 -10.46 -1.66 -14.93
C GLU A 65 -10.90 -0.85 -16.16
N GLN A 66 -10.32 -1.12 -17.33
CA GLN A 66 -10.66 -0.45 -18.59
C GLN A 66 -11.94 -0.99 -19.24
N ARG A 67 -12.34 -2.22 -18.93
CA ARG A 67 -13.64 -2.79 -19.34
C ARG A 67 -14.77 -2.13 -18.57
N ASN A 68 -14.64 -2.07 -17.25
CA ASN A 68 -15.69 -1.60 -16.35
C ASN A 68 -15.19 -0.47 -15.42
N PRO A 69 -14.91 0.75 -15.92
CA PRO A 69 -14.37 1.83 -15.10
C PRO A 69 -15.27 2.21 -13.91
N GLY A 70 -16.60 2.07 -14.06
CA GLY A 70 -17.58 2.39 -13.01
C GLY A 70 -17.67 1.37 -11.87
N GLU A 71 -17.09 0.18 -12.04
CA GLU A 71 -17.12 -0.90 -11.03
C GLU A 71 -15.87 -0.90 -10.14
N ALA A 72 -14.86 -0.09 -10.47
CA ALA A 72 -13.62 -0.01 -9.71
C ALA A 72 -13.88 0.58 -8.32
N LYS A 73 -13.85 -0.27 -7.27
CA LYS A 73 -14.00 0.17 -5.87
C LYS A 73 -13.00 1.25 -5.46
N TYR A 74 -11.78 1.18 -5.99
CA TYR A 74 -10.71 2.15 -5.72
C TYR A 74 -10.11 2.68 -7.04
N PRO A 75 -10.77 3.64 -7.70
CA PRO A 75 -10.38 4.10 -9.04
C PRO A 75 -9.04 4.85 -9.05
N LYS A 76 -8.55 5.29 -7.88
CA LYS A 76 -7.22 5.94 -7.74
C LYS A 76 -6.08 4.94 -7.56
N SER A 77 -6.37 3.64 -7.40
CA SER A 77 -5.32 2.61 -7.23
C SER A 77 -4.35 2.53 -8.41
N CYS A 78 -4.80 2.83 -9.63
CA CYS A 78 -3.96 2.91 -10.82
C CYS A 78 -2.96 4.09 -10.82
N ARG A 79 -3.14 5.09 -9.95
CA ARG A 79 -2.25 6.27 -9.83
C ARG A 79 -1.01 6.01 -8.97
N LEU A 80 -0.97 4.86 -8.31
CA LEU A 80 0.16 4.39 -7.52
C LEU A 80 0.95 3.43 -8.40
N ASP A 81 1.87 3.96 -9.20
CA ASP A 81 2.73 3.14 -10.04
C ASP A 81 3.75 2.34 -9.22
N HIS A 82 4.39 1.38 -9.87
CA HIS A 82 5.31 0.45 -9.23
C HIS A 82 6.60 1.13 -8.74
N THR A 83 6.99 2.25 -9.34
CA THR A 83 8.14 3.05 -8.90
C THR A 83 7.81 3.72 -7.57
N TRP A 84 6.66 4.39 -7.46
CA TRP A 84 6.22 5.00 -6.20
C TRP A 84 6.03 3.94 -5.10
N ILE A 85 5.45 2.78 -5.44
CA ILE A 85 5.32 1.68 -4.48
C ILE A 85 6.68 1.20 -3.97
N ALA A 86 7.62 0.87 -4.86
CA ALA A 86 8.90 0.30 -4.46
C ALA A 86 9.84 1.32 -3.80
N HIS A 87 9.89 2.56 -4.29
CA HIS A 87 10.87 3.56 -3.87
C HIS A 87 10.38 4.55 -2.82
N ARG A 88 9.06 4.66 -2.61
CA ARG A 88 8.49 5.53 -1.57
C ARG A 88 7.68 4.75 -0.57
N TRP A 89 6.63 4.08 -1.02
CA TRP A 89 5.67 3.45 -0.11
C TRP A 89 6.29 2.34 0.73
N ILE A 90 7.06 1.41 0.13
CA ILE A 90 7.71 0.31 0.87
C ILE A 90 8.74 0.83 1.90
N PRO A 91 9.65 1.75 1.56
CA PRO A 91 10.51 2.40 2.55
C PRO A 91 9.73 3.10 3.67
N ASP A 92 8.63 3.78 3.36
CA ASP A 92 7.78 4.43 4.36
C ASP A 92 7.18 3.44 5.37
N LEU A 93 7.11 2.14 5.07
CA LEU A 93 6.66 1.10 6.01
C LEU A 93 7.80 0.54 6.89
N GLY A 94 9.05 0.95 6.64
CA GLY A 94 10.23 0.32 7.24
C GLY A 94 10.47 -1.07 6.66
N LEU A 95 10.29 -1.23 5.35
CA LEU A 95 10.40 -2.50 4.64
C LEU A 95 11.32 -2.40 3.41
N SER A 96 12.32 -1.52 3.46
CA SER A 96 13.23 -1.20 2.36
C SER A 96 13.95 -2.41 1.76
N GLN A 97 14.18 -3.46 2.55
CA GLN A 97 14.79 -4.71 2.08
C GLN A 97 13.99 -5.42 0.98
N TYR A 98 12.68 -5.13 0.83
CA TYR A 98 11.83 -5.73 -0.22
C TYR A 98 11.68 -4.86 -1.47
N LYS A 99 12.29 -3.66 -1.49
CA LYS A 99 12.18 -2.70 -2.59
C LYS A 99 12.39 -3.34 -3.97
N CYS A 100 13.50 -4.05 -4.14
CA CYS A 100 13.85 -4.67 -5.42
C CYS A 100 12.80 -5.69 -5.88
N GLU A 101 12.20 -6.44 -4.96
CA GLU A 101 11.19 -7.44 -5.31
C GLU A 101 9.88 -6.79 -5.78
N PHE A 102 9.46 -5.69 -5.15
CA PHE A 102 8.28 -4.94 -5.61
C PHE A 102 8.51 -4.28 -6.97
N GLU A 103 9.71 -3.74 -7.19
CA GLU A 103 10.11 -3.12 -8.46
C GLU A 103 10.20 -4.16 -9.58
N ASN A 104 10.93 -5.25 -9.37
CA ASN A 104 11.13 -6.31 -10.36
C ASN A 104 9.85 -7.05 -10.73
N ASN A 105 8.85 -7.09 -9.83
CA ASN A 105 7.53 -7.68 -10.10
C ASN A 105 6.48 -6.63 -10.49
N LEU A 106 6.89 -5.37 -10.68
CA LEU A 106 6.07 -4.24 -11.13
C LEU A 106 4.80 -4.01 -10.29
N VAL A 107 4.88 -4.25 -8.98
CA VAL A 107 3.72 -4.18 -8.07
C VAL A 107 3.21 -2.75 -7.98
N ASP A 108 2.01 -2.49 -8.51
CA ASP A 108 1.33 -1.20 -8.44
C ASP A 108 0.16 -1.22 -7.43
N GLY A 109 -0.55 -0.09 -7.28
CA GLY A 109 -1.68 0.00 -6.36
C GLY A 109 -2.82 -0.98 -6.65
N ARG A 110 -3.01 -1.38 -7.93
CA ARG A 110 -4.02 -2.38 -8.32
C ARG A 110 -3.64 -3.75 -7.78
N ILE A 111 -2.38 -4.16 -7.95
CA ILE A 111 -1.87 -5.41 -7.37
C ILE A 111 -1.95 -5.35 -5.84
N LEU A 112 -1.49 -4.27 -5.21
CA LEU A 112 -1.52 -4.13 -3.75
C LEU A 112 -2.91 -4.33 -3.16
N ASN A 113 -3.95 -3.77 -3.79
CA ASN A 113 -5.30 -3.88 -3.31
C ASN A 113 -5.79 -5.34 -3.16
N ILE A 114 -5.23 -6.26 -3.95
CA ILE A 114 -5.59 -7.69 -3.94
C ILE A 114 -4.40 -8.61 -3.64
N LEU A 115 -3.31 -8.08 -3.09
CA LEU A 115 -2.11 -8.83 -2.78
C LEU A 115 -2.38 -9.80 -1.62
N SER A 116 -2.11 -11.09 -1.85
CA SER A 116 -2.30 -12.13 -0.85
C SER A 116 -1.00 -12.48 -0.11
N LYS A 117 -1.11 -13.09 1.08
CA LYS A 117 0.05 -13.60 1.84
C LYS A 117 0.88 -14.60 1.03
N LYS A 118 0.21 -15.50 0.30
CA LYS A 118 0.85 -16.49 -0.58
C LYS A 118 1.68 -15.83 -1.67
N GLU A 119 1.20 -14.73 -2.25
CA GLU A 119 1.95 -13.98 -3.27
C GLU A 119 3.11 -13.20 -2.66
N MET A 120 2.94 -12.64 -1.46
CA MET A 120 4.04 -12.03 -0.72
C MET A 120 5.19 -13.02 -0.46
N GLU A 121 4.87 -14.26 -0.09
CA GLU A 121 5.86 -15.33 0.10
C GLU A 121 6.48 -15.78 -1.21
N LYS A 122 5.65 -16.06 -2.23
CA LYS A 122 6.09 -16.71 -3.48
C LYS A 122 6.83 -15.75 -4.42
N HIS A 123 6.42 -14.48 -4.46
CA HIS A 123 6.89 -13.53 -5.47
C HIS A 123 7.68 -12.36 -4.89
N LEU A 124 7.50 -12.05 -3.60
CA LEU A 124 8.11 -10.87 -2.97
C LEU A 124 9.10 -11.22 -1.85
N ASN A 125 9.39 -12.50 -1.64
CA ASN A 125 10.33 -13.02 -0.64
C ASN A 125 10.04 -12.55 0.80
N ILE A 126 8.76 -12.25 1.10
CA ILE A 126 8.33 -11.88 2.45
C ILE A 126 7.87 -13.14 3.15
N HIS A 127 8.69 -13.68 4.05
CA HIS A 127 8.35 -14.88 4.83
C HIS A 127 7.95 -14.59 6.29
N ARG A 128 8.30 -13.41 6.80
CA ARG A 128 8.00 -13.03 8.18
C ARG A 128 6.52 -12.67 8.31
N LYS A 129 5.79 -13.39 9.18
CA LYS A 129 4.37 -13.14 9.47
C LYS A 129 4.09 -11.69 9.88
N PHE A 130 4.99 -11.08 10.65
CA PHE A 130 4.86 -9.68 11.04
C PHE A 130 4.95 -8.73 9.84
N HIS A 131 5.84 -9.00 8.88
CA HIS A 131 5.95 -8.19 7.66
C HIS A 131 4.69 -8.35 6.77
N HIS A 132 4.07 -9.53 6.73
CA HIS A 132 2.75 -9.68 6.08
C HIS A 132 1.70 -8.79 6.75
N ALA A 133 1.62 -8.80 8.08
CA ALA A 133 0.68 -7.97 8.82
C ALA A 133 0.94 -6.48 8.56
N SER A 134 2.21 -6.07 8.56
CA SER A 134 2.64 -4.71 8.23
C SER A 134 2.13 -4.26 6.85
N VAL A 135 2.42 -5.01 5.79
CA VAL A 135 1.96 -4.68 4.42
C VAL A 135 0.43 -4.65 4.35
N LEU A 136 -0.26 -5.61 4.96
CA LEU A 136 -1.73 -5.68 4.91
C LEU A 136 -2.41 -4.48 5.61
N HIS A 137 -1.88 -4.02 6.75
CA HIS A 137 -2.41 -2.85 7.44
C HIS A 137 -2.07 -1.55 6.69
N ALA A 138 -0.92 -1.47 6.04
CA ALA A 138 -0.60 -0.37 5.13
C ALA A 138 -1.55 -0.32 3.93
N VAL A 139 -1.92 -1.47 3.35
CA VAL A 139 -2.93 -1.54 2.28
C VAL A 139 -4.31 -1.15 2.81
N GLU A 140 -4.67 -1.53 4.04
CA GLU A 140 -5.92 -1.10 4.68
C GLU A 140 -5.96 0.43 4.88
N LEU A 141 -4.83 1.05 5.26
CA LEU A 141 -4.72 2.51 5.27
C LEU A 141 -4.99 3.09 3.87
N LEU A 142 -4.37 2.55 2.82
CA LEU A 142 -4.64 3.01 1.44
C LEU A 142 -6.12 2.87 1.09
N ARG A 143 -6.79 1.76 1.44
CA ARG A 143 -8.23 1.58 1.23
C ARG A 143 -9.07 2.64 1.94
N ARG A 144 -8.75 2.97 3.18
CA ARG A 144 -9.42 4.03 3.96
C ARG A 144 -9.27 5.41 3.33
N LEU A 145 -8.16 5.63 2.62
CA LEU A 145 -7.90 6.84 1.84
C LEU A 145 -8.38 6.72 0.38
N ASN A 146 -9.14 5.69 0.03
CA ASN A 146 -9.60 5.39 -1.34
C ASN A 146 -8.46 5.32 -2.37
N PHE A 147 -7.28 4.85 -1.94
CA PHE A 147 -6.03 4.85 -2.71
C PHE A 147 -5.64 6.25 -3.23
N ASP A 148 -6.03 7.31 -2.53
CA ASP A 148 -5.61 8.66 -2.86
C ASP A 148 -4.25 8.99 -2.24
N LYS A 149 -3.20 8.91 -3.06
CA LYS A 149 -1.83 9.19 -2.60
C LYS A 149 -1.62 10.64 -2.18
N GLU A 150 -2.36 11.59 -2.75
CA GLU A 150 -2.22 13.01 -2.41
C GLU A 150 -2.75 13.28 -0.99
N VAL A 151 -3.89 12.66 -0.64
CA VAL A 151 -4.45 12.72 0.73
C VAL A 151 -3.50 12.08 1.74
N LEU A 152 -2.83 10.97 1.38
CA LEU A 152 -1.83 10.35 2.25
C LEU A 152 -0.63 11.29 2.48
N ILE A 153 -0.10 11.90 1.42
CA ILE A 153 1.04 12.82 1.49
C ILE A 153 0.67 14.06 2.31
N GLU A 154 -0.50 14.64 2.09
CA GLU A 154 -0.98 15.81 2.82
C GLU A 154 -1.13 15.52 4.32
N ARG A 155 -1.75 14.40 4.70
CA ARG A 155 -1.88 14.01 6.11
C ARG A 155 -0.52 13.77 6.76
N ARG A 156 0.41 13.12 6.05
CA ARG A 156 1.78 12.89 6.54
C ARG A 156 2.51 14.20 6.82
N SER A 157 2.44 15.17 5.90
CA SER A 157 3.06 16.50 6.06
C SER A 157 2.50 17.24 7.29
N LYS A 158 1.19 17.14 7.56
CA LYS A 158 0.56 17.74 8.75
C LYS A 158 0.97 17.07 10.07
N SER A 159 1.51 15.85 10.02
CA SER A 159 1.92 15.05 11.19
C SER A 159 3.44 14.96 11.38
N GLU A 160 4.23 15.69 10.59
CA GLU A 160 5.69 15.54 10.54
C GLU A 160 6.37 15.97 11.85
N GLU A 161 5.94 17.11 12.41
CA GLU A 161 6.56 17.75 13.58
C GLU A 161 5.77 17.57 14.89
N GLY A 162 4.58 16.97 14.83
CA GLY A 162 3.69 16.84 15.98
C GLY A 162 3.15 15.44 16.16
N ASP A 163 2.85 15.07 17.41
CA ASP A 163 2.31 13.74 17.77
C ASP A 163 0.82 13.60 17.44
N THR A 164 0.48 13.88 16.19
CA THR A 164 -0.90 13.89 15.66
C THR A 164 -1.04 12.93 14.50
N ASP A 165 -2.26 12.41 14.31
CA ASP A 165 -2.60 11.46 13.26
C ASP A 165 -1.60 10.28 13.10
N PRO A 166 -1.36 9.49 14.17
CA PRO A 166 -0.40 8.38 14.13
C PRO A 166 -0.77 7.30 13.10
N LEU A 167 -2.00 7.32 12.56
CA LEU A 167 -2.43 6.38 11.53
C LEU A 167 -1.58 6.48 10.25
N VAL A 168 -1.16 7.69 9.86
CA VAL A 168 -0.44 7.90 8.58
C VAL A 168 1.09 7.91 8.72
N TRP A 169 1.60 7.77 9.94
CA TRP A 169 3.03 7.87 10.21
C TRP A 169 3.83 6.85 9.40
N THR A 170 4.91 7.34 8.79
CA THR A 170 5.95 6.49 8.20
C THR A 170 6.77 5.83 9.31
N ASN A 171 7.53 4.80 8.98
CA ASN A 171 8.53 4.22 9.87
C ASN A 171 9.51 5.28 10.40
N GLU A 172 9.97 6.18 9.52
CA GLU A 172 10.82 7.31 9.92
C GLU A 172 10.15 8.21 10.96
N ARG A 173 8.87 8.53 10.80
CA ARG A 173 8.13 9.32 11.78
C ARG A 173 7.97 8.61 13.12
N VAL A 174 7.80 7.28 13.11
CA VAL A 174 7.81 6.46 14.34
C VAL A 174 9.18 6.48 14.99
N ILE A 175 10.27 6.39 14.23
CA ILE A 175 11.65 6.51 14.75
C ILE A 175 11.85 7.87 15.43
N LYS A 176 11.44 8.97 14.80
CA LYS A 176 11.48 10.32 15.39
C LYS A 176 10.70 10.41 16.70
N TRP A 177 9.52 9.78 16.76
CA TRP A 177 8.73 9.71 18.00
C TRP A 177 9.44 8.91 19.11
N VAL A 178 10.04 7.77 18.78
CA VAL A 178 10.81 6.98 19.76
C VAL A 178 11.99 7.81 20.31
N GLN A 179 12.66 8.58 19.45
CA GLN A 179 13.72 9.50 19.87
C GLN A 179 13.18 10.60 20.81
N SER A 180 12.02 11.19 20.49
CA SER A 180 11.46 12.28 21.30
C SER A 180 10.92 11.86 22.68
N ILE A 181 10.74 10.56 22.91
CA ILE A 181 10.34 10.01 24.22
C ILE A 181 11.54 9.45 25.01
N ASP A 182 12.75 9.93 24.75
CA ASP A 182 14.01 9.55 25.41
C ASP A 182 14.43 8.08 25.20
N LEU A 183 14.07 7.49 24.05
CA LEU A 183 14.44 6.11 23.67
C LEU A 183 15.31 6.06 22.41
N GLU A 184 16.09 7.11 22.15
CA GLU A 184 16.94 7.26 20.95
C GLU A 184 17.91 6.09 20.73
N GLU A 185 18.46 5.51 21.80
CA GLU A 185 19.40 4.37 21.73
C GLU A 185 18.78 3.10 21.10
N TYR A 186 17.45 2.99 21.08
CA TYR A 186 16.72 1.87 20.49
C TYR A 186 16.10 2.18 19.14
N ALA A 187 15.95 3.46 18.79
CA ALA A 187 15.08 3.90 17.70
C ALA A 187 15.51 3.33 16.33
N GLU A 188 16.82 3.25 16.09
CA GLU A 188 17.40 2.73 14.85
C GLU A 188 17.06 1.25 14.59
N ASN A 189 16.72 0.48 15.64
CA ASN A 189 16.30 -0.92 15.50
C ASN A 189 14.96 -1.07 14.77
N LEU A 190 14.19 0.02 14.60
CA LEU A 190 12.97 0.00 13.81
C LEU A 190 13.20 0.04 12.29
N LYS A 191 14.43 0.31 11.82
CA LYS A 191 14.75 0.17 10.40
C LYS A 191 14.53 -1.28 9.96
N ASP A 192 13.91 -1.45 8.79
CA ASP A 192 13.58 -2.77 8.22
C ASP A 192 12.67 -3.67 9.08
N SER A 193 12.05 -3.12 10.14
CA SER A 193 11.19 -3.85 11.08
C SER A 193 9.76 -4.04 10.59
N GLY A 194 9.29 -3.21 9.66
CA GLY A 194 7.89 -3.12 9.26
C GLY A 194 6.98 -2.31 10.21
N VAL A 195 7.53 -1.67 11.25
CA VAL A 195 6.75 -0.83 12.18
C VAL A 195 6.48 0.54 11.55
N HIS A 196 5.21 0.91 11.46
CA HIS A 196 4.73 2.19 10.93
C HIS A 196 3.34 2.51 11.52
N GLY A 197 2.82 3.71 11.28
CA GLY A 197 1.58 4.21 11.88
C GLY A 197 0.35 3.31 11.71
N ALA A 198 0.16 2.76 10.51
CA ALA A 198 -1.00 1.91 10.23
C ALA A 198 -0.99 0.62 11.06
N ILE A 199 0.15 -0.05 11.25
CA ILE A 199 0.22 -1.22 12.14
C ILE A 199 0.08 -0.81 13.62
N LEU A 200 0.61 0.35 14.04
CA LEU A 200 0.41 0.85 15.41
C LEU A 200 -1.06 1.08 15.74
N VAL A 201 -1.83 1.62 14.79
CA VAL A 201 -3.19 2.09 15.05
C VAL A 201 -4.25 1.06 14.65
N LEU A 202 -4.08 0.35 13.54
CA LEU A 202 -5.12 -0.54 12.99
C LEU A 202 -5.06 -1.98 13.51
N GLU A 203 -3.91 -2.48 13.98
CA GLU A 203 -3.78 -3.84 14.53
C GLU A 203 -4.09 -3.82 16.04
N PRO A 204 -5.24 -4.36 16.48
CA PRO A 204 -5.64 -4.28 17.89
C PRO A 204 -4.68 -5.02 18.82
N GLN A 205 -4.01 -6.07 18.33
CA GLN A 205 -3.06 -6.86 19.11
C GLN A 205 -1.69 -6.18 19.23
N PHE A 206 -1.41 -5.16 18.41
CA PHE A 206 -0.14 -4.44 18.49
C PHE A 206 -0.11 -3.60 19.78
N ASN A 207 0.88 -3.86 20.62
CA ASN A 207 1.00 -3.29 21.97
C ASN A 207 2.47 -2.95 22.30
N ALA A 208 2.69 -2.41 23.51
CA ALA A 208 4.01 -1.99 23.96
C ALA A 208 5.04 -3.13 23.99
N ASP A 209 4.61 -4.37 24.26
CA ASP A 209 5.53 -5.53 24.26
C ASP A 209 5.97 -5.90 22.85
N THR A 210 5.07 -5.80 21.88
CA THR A 210 5.37 -5.99 20.45
C THR A 210 6.36 -4.93 19.97
N LEU A 211 6.10 -3.66 20.31
CA LEU A 211 7.00 -2.55 19.97
C LEU A 211 8.36 -2.66 20.67
N ALA A 212 8.39 -3.01 21.96
CA ALA A 212 9.62 -3.23 22.71
C ALA A 212 10.47 -4.35 22.09
N THR A 213 9.83 -5.39 21.56
CA THR A 213 10.51 -6.48 20.85
C THR A 213 11.13 -5.97 19.54
N ALA A 214 10.40 -5.16 18.76
CA ALA A 214 10.95 -4.53 17.55
C ALA A 214 12.10 -3.55 17.85
N LEU A 215 12.04 -2.86 18.98
CA LEU A 215 13.08 -1.95 19.47
C LEU A 215 14.29 -2.67 20.09
N GLY A 216 14.22 -3.99 20.30
CA GLY A 216 15.29 -4.74 20.96
C GLY A 216 15.43 -4.47 22.46
N ILE A 217 14.39 -3.92 23.12
CA ILE A 217 14.40 -3.64 24.56
C ILE A 217 14.15 -4.96 25.31
N PRO A 218 15.07 -5.47 26.14
CA PRO A 218 14.87 -6.76 26.80
C PRO A 218 13.79 -6.70 27.90
N PRO A 219 13.13 -7.83 28.25
CA PRO A 219 12.15 -7.88 29.34
C PRO A 219 12.67 -7.41 30.71
N SER A 220 13.98 -7.52 30.95
CA SER A 220 14.63 -7.08 32.18
C SER A 220 14.63 -5.57 32.39
N LYS A 221 14.52 -4.75 31.31
CA LYS A 221 14.44 -3.29 31.40
C LYS A 221 13.00 -2.83 31.68
N SER A 222 12.48 -3.22 32.85
CA SER A 222 11.07 -3.01 33.25
C SER A 222 10.66 -1.53 33.29
N TYR A 223 11.54 -0.64 33.75
CA TYR A 223 11.27 0.81 33.78
C TYR A 223 11.08 1.38 32.37
N ILE A 224 11.97 1.03 31.44
CA ILE A 224 11.89 1.46 30.03
C ILE A 224 10.63 0.93 29.37
N ARG A 225 10.28 -0.34 29.58
CA ARG A 225 9.06 -0.95 29.02
C ARG A 225 7.80 -0.28 29.55
N ARG A 226 7.77 0.09 30.84
CA ARG A 226 6.66 0.83 31.44
C ARG A 226 6.55 2.24 30.84
N HIS A 227 7.66 2.93 30.65
CA HIS A 227 7.71 4.23 29.97
C HIS A 227 7.16 4.13 28.54
N LEU A 228 7.71 3.24 27.72
CA LEU A 228 7.24 2.99 26.35
C LEU A 228 5.74 2.67 26.30
N LYS A 229 5.23 1.90 27.27
CA LYS A 229 3.80 1.59 27.35
C LYS A 229 2.96 2.84 27.58
N THR A 230 3.33 3.70 28.52
CA THR A 230 2.60 4.95 28.80
C THR A 230 2.57 5.85 27.56
N GLU A 231 3.72 6.06 26.94
CA GLU A 231 3.86 6.90 25.74
C GLU A 231 3.08 6.34 24.55
N LEU A 232 3.21 5.03 24.28
CA LEU A 232 2.48 4.39 23.18
C LEU A 232 0.97 4.48 23.40
N GLU A 233 0.49 4.22 24.62
CA GLU A 233 -0.94 4.29 24.93
C GLU A 233 -1.49 5.71 24.79
N SER A 234 -0.73 6.72 25.21
CA SER A 234 -1.06 8.14 25.02
C SER A 234 -1.25 8.47 23.53
N LEU A 235 -0.39 7.92 22.68
CA LEU A 235 -0.43 8.11 21.23
C LEU A 235 -1.58 7.35 20.55
N VAL A 236 -1.72 6.04 20.80
CA VAL A 236 -2.60 5.18 19.98
C VAL A 236 -4.03 5.08 20.49
N LYS A 237 -4.30 5.25 21.80
CA LYS A 237 -5.67 5.13 22.31
C LYS A 237 -6.62 6.18 21.71
N PRO A 238 -6.27 7.48 21.65
CA PRO A 238 -7.12 8.48 21.00
C PRO A 238 -7.34 8.16 19.52
N ALA A 239 -6.28 7.79 18.79
CA ALA A 239 -6.38 7.45 17.37
C ALA A 239 -7.27 6.23 17.11
N ARG A 240 -7.15 5.17 17.93
CA ARG A 240 -7.98 3.97 17.84
C ARG A 240 -9.45 4.26 18.16
N ALA A 241 -9.72 5.13 19.13
CA ALA A 241 -11.08 5.54 19.47
C ALA A 241 -11.79 6.24 18.29
N LEU A 242 -11.06 7.07 17.54
CA LEU A 242 -11.61 7.74 16.34
C LEU A 242 -11.99 6.77 15.22
N LEU A 243 -11.41 5.57 15.16
CA LEU A 243 -11.78 4.55 14.18
C LEU A 243 -13.15 3.91 14.46
N GLY A 244 -13.57 3.89 15.73
CA GLY A 244 -14.82 3.29 16.19
C GLY A 244 -16.03 4.23 16.14
N GLY A 245 -15.82 5.51 15.80
CA GLY A 245 -16.90 6.48 15.64
C GLY A 245 -17.74 6.23 14.38
N PRO A 246 -19.01 6.66 14.34
CA PRO A 246 -19.79 6.60 13.12
C PRO A 246 -19.08 7.39 12.02
N LEU A 247 -18.81 6.74 10.88
CA LEU A 247 -18.28 7.35 9.67
C LEU A 247 -19.01 8.67 9.39
N ALA A 248 -18.30 9.79 9.49
CA ALA A 248 -18.76 11.08 8.98
C ALA A 248 -18.87 10.99 7.46
N GLY A 249 -20.02 10.53 6.97
CA GLY A 249 -20.21 10.25 5.54
C GLY A 249 -21.53 9.63 5.12
N LYS A 250 -22.55 9.55 5.99
CA LYS A 250 -23.94 9.32 5.55
C LYS A 250 -24.67 10.64 5.57
N SER A 251 -24.61 11.34 4.43
CA SER A 251 -25.51 12.45 4.15
C SER A 251 -26.94 11.93 4.29
N LYS A 252 -27.67 12.39 5.31
CA LYS A 252 -29.09 12.11 5.47
C LYS A 252 -29.78 12.65 4.23
N LYS A 253 -30.33 11.77 3.39
CA LYS A 253 -31.34 12.16 2.41
C LYS A 253 -32.49 12.79 3.19
N THR A 254 -32.60 14.10 3.14
CA THR A 254 -33.81 14.83 3.52
C THR A 254 -34.92 14.40 2.56
N SER A 255 -35.87 13.62 3.06
CA SER A 255 -37.14 13.36 2.42
C SER A 255 -37.97 14.63 2.50
N THR A 256 -38.00 15.41 1.41
CA THR A 256 -39.06 16.38 1.17
C THR A 256 -40.28 15.61 0.68
N SER A 257 -41.24 15.40 1.59
CA SER A 257 -42.62 15.10 1.25
C SER A 257 -43.29 16.39 0.79
N SER A 258 -43.56 16.50 -0.50
CA SER A 258 -44.47 17.52 -1.03
C SER A 258 -45.91 17.02 -0.88
N GLN A 259 -46.76 17.96 -0.46
CA GLN A 259 -48.22 17.88 -0.48
C GLN A 259 -48.75 17.75 -1.91
#